data_AF-A0A958LFA7-F1
#
_entry.id   AF-A0A958LFA7-F1
#
_cell.length_a   1.000
_cell.length_b   1.000
_cell.length_c   1.000
_cell.angle_alpha   90.00
_cell.angle_beta   90.00
_cell.angle_gamma   90.00
#
_symmetry.space_group_name_H-M   'P 1'
#
loop_
_entity.id
_entity.type
_entity.pdbx_description
1 polymer ?
#
loop_
_entity_poly.entity_id
_entity_poly.type
_entity_poly.pdbx_seq_one_letter_code
_entity_poly.pdbx_strand_id
1 'polypeptide(L)'
;LADEDTEIRRYAAWALGKIEYLEAEQALIGTLNDSSSEVRRNAAGAIRSFGTPGGISVLDERIDRLLVALHDRDWNRRHAAAQLLDELGGERAENALRDYRRMFPDR
;
A
#
# COMPACT_ATOMS: atom_id res chain seq x y z
N LEU A 1 -4.32 8.88 11.54
CA LEU A 1 -4.22 8.85 10.06
C LEU A 1 -5.16 9.83 9.37
N ALA A 2 -6.33 10.16 9.95
CA ALA A 2 -7.26 11.15 9.38
C ALA A 2 -7.24 12.50 10.12
N ASP A 3 -6.11 12.86 10.73
CA ASP A 3 -5.96 14.12 11.45
C ASP A 3 -5.84 15.29 10.45
N GLU A 4 -6.30 16.49 10.80
CA GLU A 4 -6.19 17.67 9.94
C GLU A 4 -4.72 18.10 9.79
N ASP A 5 -3.91 17.90 10.83
CA ASP A 5 -2.48 18.20 10.80
C ASP A 5 -1.70 17.16 10.01
N THR A 6 -0.98 17.63 9.00
CA THR A 6 -0.15 16.81 8.12
C THR A 6 0.98 16.12 8.88
N GLU A 7 1.57 16.78 9.87
CA GLU A 7 2.64 16.18 10.69
C GLU A 7 2.10 15.05 11.55
N ILE A 8 0.90 15.20 12.12
CA ILE A 8 0.26 14.13 12.90
C ILE A 8 -0.04 12.93 12.01
N ARG A 9 -0.58 13.15 10.79
CA ARG A 9 -0.78 12.05 9.83
C ARG A 9 0.52 11.35 9.46
N ARG A 10 1.58 12.13 9.19
CA ARG A 10 2.91 11.65 8.81
C ARG A 10 3.54 10.80 9.90
N TYR A 11 3.51 11.27 11.15
CA TYR A 11 4.01 10.53 12.31
C TYR A 11 3.17 9.29 12.62
N ALA A 12 1.85 9.38 12.50
CA ALA A 12 0.97 8.23 12.69
C ALA A 12 1.30 7.11 11.69
N ALA A 13 1.44 7.42 10.39
CA ALA A 13 1.81 6.44 9.39
C ALA A 13 3.18 5.79 9.68
N TRP A 14 4.18 6.59 10.04
CA TRP A 14 5.49 6.08 10.42
C TRP A 14 5.46 5.18 11.65
N ALA A 15 4.77 5.61 12.72
CA ALA A 15 4.70 4.89 13.97
C ALA A 15 4.04 3.53 13.79
N LEU A 16 2.92 3.47 13.05
CA LEU A 16 2.20 2.23 12.74
C LEU A 16 3.09 1.23 12.00
N GLY A 17 3.92 1.69 11.08
CA GLY A 17 4.92 0.85 10.41
C GLY A 17 5.99 0.33 11.34
N LYS A 18 6.48 1.18 12.26
CA LYS A 18 7.53 0.82 13.22
C LYS A 18 7.10 -0.22 14.26
N ILE A 19 5.83 -0.19 14.67
CA ILE A 19 5.27 -1.15 15.62
C ILE A 19 4.66 -2.38 14.93
N GLU A 20 4.75 -2.46 13.59
CA GLU A 20 4.22 -3.57 12.80
C GLU A 20 2.72 -3.85 13.06
N TYR A 21 1.92 -2.79 13.25
CA TYR A 21 0.50 -2.93 13.58
C TYR A 21 -0.34 -3.25 12.35
N LEU A 22 -0.40 -4.55 12.04
CA LEU A 22 -1.07 -5.13 10.87
C LEU A 22 -2.55 -4.73 10.77
N GLU A 23 -3.25 -4.54 11.88
CA GLU A 23 -4.65 -4.13 11.91
C GLU A 23 -4.88 -2.74 11.30
N ALA A 24 -3.83 -1.90 11.24
CA ALA A 24 -3.88 -0.60 10.56
C ALA A 24 -3.62 -0.68 9.05
N GLU A 25 -3.37 -1.86 8.47
CA GLU A 25 -3.03 -2.01 7.04
C GLU A 25 -4.05 -1.32 6.12
N GLN A 26 -5.36 -1.54 6.33
CA GLN A 26 -6.39 -0.91 5.50
C GLN A 26 -6.40 0.62 5.63
N ALA A 27 -6.15 1.13 6.83
CA ALA A 27 -6.07 2.57 7.05
C ALA A 27 -4.82 3.15 6.37
N LEU A 28 -3.68 2.46 6.46
CA LEU A 28 -2.43 2.84 5.78
C LEU A 28 -2.58 2.82 4.26
N ILE A 29 -3.26 1.82 3.68
CA ILE A 29 -3.60 1.78 2.25
C ILE A 29 -4.41 3.01 1.85
N GLY A 30 -5.40 3.41 2.65
CA GLY A 30 -6.15 4.65 2.42
C GLY A 30 -5.24 5.89 2.46
N THR A 31 -4.20 5.87 3.30
CA THR A 31 -3.24 6.98 3.45
C THR A 31 -2.27 7.12 2.27
N LEU A 32 -2.20 6.11 1.38
CA LEU A 32 -1.47 6.23 0.11
C LEU A 32 -2.06 7.29 -0.83
N ASN A 33 -3.29 7.76 -0.57
CA ASN A 33 -3.94 8.83 -1.31
C ASN A 33 -3.91 10.18 -0.59
N ASP A 34 -3.11 10.33 0.47
CA ASP A 34 -2.97 11.60 1.19
C ASP A 34 -2.46 12.72 0.27
N SER A 35 -2.89 13.96 0.52
CA SER A 35 -2.44 15.14 -0.23
C SER A 35 -0.93 15.38 -0.04
N SER A 36 -0.38 15.05 1.13
CA SER A 36 1.04 15.21 1.43
C SER A 36 1.88 14.04 0.93
N SER A 37 2.92 14.35 0.16
CA SER A 37 3.87 13.36 -0.35
C SER A 37 4.65 12.64 0.76
N GLU A 38 4.93 13.33 1.88
CA GLU A 38 5.63 12.72 3.02
C GLU A 38 4.76 11.71 3.75
N VAL A 39 3.47 12.01 3.90
CA VAL A 39 2.50 11.09 4.48
C VAL A 39 2.38 9.84 3.61
N ARG A 40 2.24 9.99 2.29
CA ARG A 40 2.20 8.85 1.35
C ARG A 40 3.44 7.98 1.45
N ARG A 41 4.64 8.57 1.48
CA ARG A 41 5.92 7.83 1.61
C ARG A 41 5.99 7.05 2.91
N ASN A 42 5.54 7.62 4.02
CA ASN A 42 5.54 6.93 5.30
C ASN A 42 4.53 5.79 5.35
N ALA A 43 3.35 5.97 4.74
CA ALA A 43 2.35 4.91 4.62
C ALA A 43 2.88 3.73 3.79
N ALA A 44 3.50 3.98 2.63
CA ALA A 44 4.14 2.95 1.82
C ALA A 44 5.28 2.24 2.57
N GLY A 45 6.14 3.01 3.26
CA GLY A 45 7.21 2.47 4.09
C GLY A 45 6.70 1.59 5.23
N ALA A 46 5.60 1.98 5.87
CA ALA A 46 4.95 1.23 6.94
C ALA A 46 4.32 -0.07 6.43
N ILE A 47 3.65 -0.02 5.27
CA ILE A 47 3.11 -1.22 4.65
C ILE A 47 4.26 -2.17 4.25
N ARG A 48 5.40 -1.65 3.80
CA ARG A 48 6.57 -2.47 3.47
C ARG A 48 7.19 -3.14 4.71
N SER A 49 7.28 -2.45 5.85
CA SER A 49 7.90 -3.02 7.06
C SER A 49 7.15 -4.24 7.59
N PHE A 50 5.84 -4.35 7.31
CA PHE A 50 5.07 -5.57 7.61
C PHE A 50 5.54 -6.82 6.84
N GLY A 51 6.44 -6.69 5.85
CA GLY A 51 6.93 -7.79 4.99
C GLY A 51 8.39 -8.21 5.19
N THR A 52 9.08 -7.73 6.22
CA THR A 52 10.49 -8.07 6.51
C THR A 52 10.64 -9.03 7.71
N PRO A 53 11.71 -9.86 7.78
CA PRO A 53 11.72 -11.09 8.57
C PRO A 53 11.68 -10.82 10.08
N GLY A 54 10.51 -11.10 10.66
CA GLY A 54 10.13 -10.93 12.06
C GLY A 54 8.61 -11.03 12.21
N GLY A 55 7.88 -10.51 11.22
CA GLY A 55 6.48 -10.80 10.96
C GLY A 55 6.34 -11.88 9.88
N ILE A 56 5.42 -12.80 10.12
CA ILE A 56 4.95 -13.95 9.32
C ILE A 56 5.08 -13.76 7.78
N SER A 57 5.20 -14.85 7.03
CA SER A 57 5.13 -14.88 5.56
C SER A 57 3.76 -14.36 5.05
N VAL A 58 3.55 -13.04 5.11
CA VAL A 58 2.31 -12.34 4.70
C VAL A 58 2.49 -11.66 3.34
N LEU A 59 3.66 -11.77 2.70
CA LEU A 59 3.91 -11.18 1.38
C LEU A 59 2.95 -11.76 0.32
N ASP A 60 2.73 -13.08 0.31
CA ASP A 60 1.82 -13.71 -0.66
C ASP A 60 0.35 -13.32 -0.40
N GLU A 61 -0.11 -13.38 0.86
CA GLU A 61 -1.47 -12.94 1.24
C GLU A 61 -1.70 -11.45 0.95
N ARG A 62 -0.66 -10.62 1.08
CA ARG A 62 -0.73 -9.18 0.75
C ARG A 62 -0.77 -8.94 -0.74
N ILE A 63 0.02 -9.67 -1.52
CA ILE A 63 -0.09 -9.62 -2.98
C ILE A 63 -1.51 -10.02 -3.40
N ASP A 64 -2.12 -11.02 -2.76
CA ASP A 64 -3.50 -11.41 -3.04
C ASP A 64 -4.52 -10.30 -2.69
N ARG A 65 -4.36 -9.61 -1.56
CA ARG A 65 -5.20 -8.45 -1.22
C ARG A 65 -5.02 -7.28 -2.18
N LEU A 66 -3.79 -6.99 -2.59
CA LEU A 66 -3.49 -5.91 -3.54
C LEU A 66 -4.01 -6.23 -4.94
N LEU A 67 -3.95 -7.50 -5.34
CA LEU A 67 -4.58 -8.00 -6.56
C LEU A 67 -6.10 -7.77 -6.54
N VAL A 68 -6.77 -8.02 -5.43
CA VAL A 68 -8.21 -7.70 -5.29
C VAL A 68 -8.43 -6.18 -5.38
N ALA A 69 -7.57 -5.38 -4.75
CA ALA A 69 -7.69 -3.92 -4.75
C ALA A 69 -7.46 -3.26 -6.12
N LEU A 70 -6.73 -3.91 -7.04
CA LEU A 70 -6.62 -3.49 -8.45
C LEU A 70 -7.98 -3.50 -9.18
N HIS A 71 -8.96 -4.24 -8.69
CA HIS A 71 -10.31 -4.30 -9.24
C HIS A 71 -11.34 -3.46 -8.46
N ASP A 72 -10.90 -2.64 -7.50
CA ASP A 72 -11.82 -1.77 -6.74
C ASP A 72 -12.49 -0.73 -7.66
N ARG A 73 -13.73 -0.35 -7.33
CA ARG A 73 -14.47 0.67 -8.07
C ARG A 73 -13.86 2.06 -7.89
N ASP A 74 -13.27 2.30 -6.74
CA ASP A 74 -12.55 3.52 -6.41
C ASP A 74 -11.21 3.59 -7.17
N TRP A 75 -11.02 4.66 -7.93
CA TRP A 75 -9.77 4.91 -8.66
C TRP A 75 -8.58 5.07 -7.70
N ASN A 76 -8.77 5.72 -6.56
CA ASN A 76 -7.73 5.96 -5.56
C ASN A 76 -7.20 4.64 -4.99
N ARG A 77 -8.09 3.69 -4.72
CA ARG A 77 -7.73 2.36 -4.21
C ARG A 77 -6.96 1.54 -5.24
N ARG A 78 -7.39 1.56 -6.49
CA ARG A 78 -6.68 0.88 -7.59
C ARG A 78 -5.29 1.47 -7.83
N HIS A 79 -5.19 2.80 -7.84
CA HIS A 79 -3.92 3.49 -8.05
C HIS A 79 -2.93 3.17 -6.93
N ALA A 80 -3.38 3.28 -5.68
CA ALA A 80 -2.58 2.92 -4.50
C ALA A 80 -2.11 1.45 -4.53
N ALA A 81 -2.99 0.53 -4.92
CA ALA A 81 -2.64 -0.89 -5.06
C ALA A 81 -1.59 -1.12 -6.15
N ALA A 82 -1.73 -0.46 -7.31
CA ALA A 82 -0.78 -0.56 -8.41
C ALA A 82 0.60 0.01 -8.01
N GLN A 83 0.62 1.18 -7.35
CA GLN A 83 1.87 1.77 -6.86
C GLN A 83 2.57 0.86 -5.86
N LEU A 84 1.81 0.29 -4.92
CA LEU A 84 2.38 -0.56 -3.88
C LEU A 84 2.90 -1.90 -4.44
N LEU A 85 2.23 -2.47 -5.45
CA LEU A 85 2.75 -3.65 -6.16
C LEU A 85 4.05 -3.35 -6.93
N ASP A 86 4.15 -2.17 -7.56
CA ASP A 86 5.34 -1.73 -8.29
C ASP A 86 6.52 -1.51 -7.32
N GLU A 87 6.22 -1.01 -6.11
CA GLU A 87 7.20 -0.79 -5.03
C GLU A 87 7.60 -2.06 -4.27
N LEU A 88 6.70 -3.04 -4.11
CA LEU A 88 7.01 -4.33 -3.48
C LEU A 88 7.94 -5.18 -4.35
N GLY A 89 7.78 -5.10 -5.68
CA GLY A 89 8.58 -5.84 -6.65
C GLY A 89 8.41 -7.37 -6.55
N GLY A 90 9.18 -8.10 -7.36
CA GLY A 90 9.17 -9.56 -7.39
C GLY A 90 8.22 -10.14 -8.44
N GLU A 91 8.54 -11.35 -8.89
CA GLU A 91 7.95 -11.99 -10.07
C GLU A 91 6.41 -12.02 -10.04
N ARG A 92 5.81 -12.28 -8.87
CA ARG A 92 4.35 -12.34 -8.71
C ARG A 92 3.69 -10.95 -8.85
N ALA A 93 4.26 -9.92 -8.24
CA ALA A 93 3.74 -8.55 -8.34
C ALA A 93 3.94 -7.97 -9.76
N GLU A 94 5.07 -8.29 -10.40
CA GLU A 94 5.35 -7.90 -11.78
C GLU A 94 4.36 -8.54 -12.77
N ASN A 95 4.09 -9.83 -12.62
CA ASN A 95 3.09 -10.54 -13.43
C ASN A 95 1.68 -9.94 -13.24
N ALA A 96 1.28 -9.69 -11.99
CA ALA A 96 0.02 -9.04 -11.65
C ALA A 96 -0.16 -7.67 -12.33
N LEU A 97 0.86 -6.81 -12.26
CA LEU A 97 0.84 -5.49 -12.90
C LEU A 97 0.80 -5.59 -14.42
N ARG A 98 1.49 -6.56 -15.01
CA ARG A 98 1.47 -6.81 -16.45
C ARG A 98 0.08 -7.19 -16.94
N ASP A 99 -0.61 -8.05 -16.21
CA ASP A 99 -1.99 -8.46 -16.53
C ASP A 99 -2.99 -7.31 -16.33
N TYR A 100 -2.83 -6.53 -15.25
CA TYR A 100 -3.63 -5.34 -15.03
C TYR A 100 -3.47 -4.28 -16.15
N ARG A 101 -2.22 -3.97 -16.53
CA ARG A 101 -1.92 -3.04 -17.64
C ARG A 101 -2.49 -3.52 -18.98
N ARG A 102 -2.57 -4.84 -19.20
CA ARG A 102 -3.24 -5.43 -20.38
C ARG A 102 -4.76 -5.27 -20.33
N MET A 103 -5.37 -5.42 -19.17
CA MET A 103 -6.82 -5.25 -19.00
C MET A 103 -7.27 -3.78 -19.10
N PHE A 104 -6.37 -2.83 -18.79
CA PHE A 104 -6.67 -1.39 -18.80
C PHE A 104 -5.57 -0.59 -19.53
N PRO A 105 -5.46 -0.70 -20.87
CA PRO A 105 -4.34 -0.12 -21.63
C PRO A 105 -4.35 1.42 -21.73
N ASP A 106 -5.49 2.06 -21.46
CA ASP A 106 -5.72 3.50 -21.71
C ASP A 106 -5.82 4.35 -20.43
N ARG A 107 -5.17 3.94 -19.32
CA ARG A 107 -5.13 4.71 -18.07
C ARG A 107 -3.73 5.14 -17.68
#